data_AF-A0A7N2MHN0-F1
#
_entry.id   AF-A0A7N2MHN0-F1
#
_cell.length_a   1.000
_cell.length_b   1.000
_cell.length_c   1.000
_cell.angle_alpha   90.00
_cell.angle_beta   90.00
_cell.angle_gamma   90.00
#
_symmetry.space_group_name_H-M   'P 1'
#
loop_
_entity.id
_entity.type
_entity.pdbx_description
1 polymer ?
#
loop_
_entity_poly.entity_id
_entity_poly.type
_entity_poly.pdbx_seq_one_letter_code
_entity_poly.pdbx_strand_id
1 'polypeptide(L)'
;MNRIRSNRRVQIDESQEPKYDVAEDGAEGNGLRLRLSDINVTEDQEPFMGVKVRRRASLHRDYKGDYIDVASHPYLMKILQKQGDKQVVFADKVLKFTGSGKMKRRILLITDFAIYILDPETDALKRRISLAAVEKMCLSELSDNFFAIIIPTEYDILMASTRKTEIVTVLVEATKSASGEVEVAFSNSFEYQASAELTKEVQFEEVEGGVKTRILRK
;
A
#
# COMPACT_ATOMS: atom_id res chain seq x y z
N MET A 1 20.01 -0.52 -39.47
CA MET A 1 18.72 0.00 -38.98
C MET A 1 18.84 0.15 -37.47
N ASN A 2 19.14 1.36 -36.99
CA ASN A 2 19.54 1.61 -35.61
C ASN A 2 18.34 1.93 -34.72
N ARG A 3 18.27 1.24 -33.57
CA ARG A 3 17.34 1.44 -32.46
C ARG A 3 17.65 2.75 -31.75
N ILE A 4 16.65 3.62 -31.60
CA ILE A 4 16.71 4.80 -30.73
C ILE A 4 16.24 4.37 -29.33
N ARG A 5 17.16 4.32 -28.36
CA ARG A 5 16.85 4.31 -26.92
C ARG A 5 16.79 5.76 -26.46
N SER A 6 15.61 6.21 -26.00
CA SER A 6 15.44 7.51 -25.36
C SER A 6 15.72 7.37 -23.86
N ASN A 7 16.90 7.80 -23.41
CA ASN A 7 17.17 8.06 -22.00
C ASN A 7 16.57 9.42 -21.62
N ARG A 8 15.44 9.44 -20.90
CA ARG A 8 15.00 10.64 -20.19
C ARG A 8 15.40 10.50 -18.72
N ARG A 9 16.41 11.28 -18.32
CA ARG A 9 16.84 11.47 -16.92
C ARG A 9 15.79 12.30 -16.17
N VAL A 10 15.60 11.97 -14.90
CA VAL A 10 14.75 12.71 -13.95
C VAL A 10 15.36 14.11 -13.72
N GLN A 11 14.55 15.16 -13.83
CA GLN A 11 14.94 16.52 -13.40
C GLN A 11 14.59 16.68 -11.92
N ILE A 12 15.60 17.00 -11.11
CA ILE A 12 15.49 17.39 -9.71
C ILE A 12 15.77 18.89 -9.64
N ASP A 13 14.88 19.66 -9.03
CA ASP A 13 15.06 21.10 -8.80
C ASP A 13 15.79 21.30 -7.47
N GLU A 14 17.10 21.51 -7.53
CA GLU A 14 18.00 21.76 -6.41
C GLU A 14 17.96 23.24 -5.98
N SER A 15 16.85 23.67 -5.37
CA SER A 15 16.86 24.96 -4.68
C SER A 15 16.32 24.84 -3.26
N GLN A 16 17.26 25.00 -2.32
CA GLN A 16 17.14 25.13 -0.86
C GLN A 16 17.25 23.83 -0.02
N GLU A 17 18.48 23.56 0.45
CA GLU A 17 18.74 22.68 1.59
C GLU A 17 18.35 23.37 2.92
N PRO A 18 17.68 22.68 3.86
CA PRO A 18 17.50 23.18 5.22
C PRO A 18 18.75 22.93 6.09
N LYS A 19 19.19 23.96 6.81
CA LYS A 19 20.24 23.86 7.85
C LYS A 19 19.75 23.07 9.06
N TYR A 20 20.57 22.13 9.53
CA TYR A 20 20.39 21.46 10.83
C TYR A 20 21.38 22.04 11.85
N ASP A 21 20.87 22.44 13.01
CA ASP A 21 21.68 22.72 14.21
C ASP A 21 21.90 21.41 14.99
N VAL A 22 23.15 21.07 15.25
CA VAL A 22 23.57 19.90 16.03
C VAL A 22 23.65 20.29 17.50
N ALA A 23 22.94 19.57 18.37
CA ALA A 23 23.15 19.60 19.82
C ALA A 23 23.37 18.16 20.33
N GLU A 24 24.56 17.92 20.89
CA GLU A 24 24.87 16.74 21.70
C GLU A 24 24.34 16.95 23.13
N ASP A 25 23.70 15.94 23.71
CA ASP A 25 24.13 15.40 25.01
C ASP A 25 23.39 14.09 25.36
N GLY A 26 24.12 13.18 26.00
CA GLY A 26 23.74 11.78 26.24
C GLY A 26 23.06 11.48 27.58
N ALA A 27 22.55 10.24 27.71
CA ALA A 27 22.65 9.36 28.89
C ALA A 27 21.78 8.09 28.71
N GLU A 28 22.24 7.02 29.34
CA GLU A 28 21.88 5.61 29.17
C GLU A 28 20.48 5.21 29.68
N GLY A 29 19.88 4.20 29.05
CA GLY A 29 18.66 3.53 29.51
C GLY A 29 18.40 2.24 28.73
N ASN A 30 18.73 1.12 29.34
CA ASN A 30 18.64 -0.23 28.78
C ASN A 30 17.18 -0.62 28.47
N GLY A 31 16.87 -0.78 27.19
CA GLY A 31 15.60 -1.30 26.69
C GLY A 31 15.74 -1.60 25.21
N LEU A 32 15.64 -2.87 24.81
CA LEU A 32 15.68 -3.35 23.42
C LEU A 32 14.52 -2.75 22.62
N ARG A 33 14.67 -1.50 22.20
CA ARG A 33 13.82 -0.82 21.24
C ARG A 33 14.53 -0.99 19.91
N LEU A 34 14.12 -1.98 19.11
CA LEU A 34 14.61 -2.14 17.74
C LEU A 34 14.29 -0.85 16.99
N ARG A 35 15.30 0.03 16.87
CA ARG A 35 15.23 1.25 16.07
C ARG A 35 15.37 0.84 14.61
N LEU A 36 14.26 0.89 13.90
CA LEU A 36 14.17 0.72 12.45
C LEU A 36 14.65 1.97 11.68
N SER A 37 15.66 2.69 12.19
CA SER A 37 16.03 4.01 11.65
C SER A 37 17.15 4.03 10.60
N ASP A 38 17.78 2.90 10.28
CA ASP A 38 18.94 2.91 9.37
C ASP A 38 18.65 2.22 8.03
N ILE A 39 17.49 2.52 7.43
CA ILE A 39 17.29 2.30 6.00
C ILE A 39 17.54 3.63 5.30
N ASN A 40 18.80 3.91 4.96
CA ASN A 40 19.15 4.96 4.01
C ASN A 40 18.57 4.58 2.65
N VAL A 41 17.35 5.03 2.37
CA VAL A 41 16.63 4.70 1.14
C VAL A 41 17.05 5.63 0.00
N THR A 42 18.31 5.53 -0.42
CA THR A 42 18.81 6.25 -1.61
C THR A 42 19.09 5.28 -2.75
N GLU A 43 18.38 5.55 -3.86
CA GLU A 43 18.62 5.20 -5.28
C GLU A 43 17.82 4.08 -5.99
N ASP A 44 17.38 2.99 -5.37
CA ASP A 44 16.62 1.92 -6.07
C ASP A 44 15.43 1.38 -5.25
N GLN A 45 14.36 2.17 -5.10
CA GLN A 45 13.25 1.81 -4.23
C GLN A 45 12.29 0.77 -4.84
N GLU A 46 12.72 -0.49 -4.88
CA GLU A 46 11.84 -1.66 -4.96
C GLU A 46 10.68 -1.50 -3.96
N PRO A 47 9.41 -1.77 -4.35
CA PRO A 47 8.95 -2.46 -5.56
C PRO A 47 8.63 -1.53 -6.76
N PHE A 48 9.03 -0.26 -6.73
CA PHE A 48 8.57 0.73 -7.70
C PHE A 48 9.54 0.99 -8.86
N MET A 49 10.84 0.68 -8.70
CA MET A 49 11.88 0.76 -9.74
C MET A 49 11.82 2.02 -10.65
N GLY A 50 11.45 3.17 -10.07
CA GLY A 50 11.30 4.43 -10.82
C GLY A 50 10.10 4.54 -11.77
N VAL A 51 9.27 3.49 -11.91
CA VAL A 51 8.12 3.45 -12.83
C VAL A 51 6.97 4.36 -12.36
N LYS A 52 6.84 4.56 -11.04
CA LYS A 52 5.71 5.28 -10.45
C LYS A 52 6.05 6.71 -10.06
N VAL A 53 5.24 7.66 -10.54
CA VAL A 53 5.26 9.05 -10.07
C VAL A 53 4.73 9.13 -8.64
N ARG A 54 5.58 9.59 -7.73
CA ARG A 54 5.26 9.71 -6.30
C ARG A 54 4.79 11.12 -5.97
N ARG A 55 3.86 11.23 -5.02
CA ARG A 55 3.50 12.53 -4.44
C ARG A 55 4.58 13.02 -3.52
N ARG A 56 4.83 14.34 -3.52
CA ARG A 56 5.81 15.00 -2.63
C ARG A 56 5.60 14.65 -1.16
N ALA A 57 4.34 14.64 -0.69
CA ALA A 57 3.99 14.29 0.68
C ALA A 57 4.28 12.82 1.07
N SER A 58 4.52 11.94 0.09
CA SER A 58 4.86 10.54 0.32
C SER A 58 6.37 10.27 0.27
N LEU A 59 7.18 11.21 -0.23
CA LEU A 59 8.63 11.00 -0.39
C LEU A 59 9.39 11.04 0.94
N HIS A 60 8.96 11.86 1.89
CA HIS A 60 9.63 12.08 3.18
C HIS A 60 8.81 11.58 4.38
N ARG A 61 7.89 10.63 4.15
CA ARG A 61 7.02 10.12 5.21
C ARG A 61 7.58 8.83 5.78
N ASP A 62 7.80 8.82 7.08
CA ASP A 62 8.18 7.60 7.82
C ASP A 62 7.05 6.57 7.82
N TYR A 63 7.42 5.30 7.63
CA TYR A 63 6.49 4.16 7.73
C TYR A 63 6.28 3.81 9.19
N LYS A 64 5.05 3.95 9.68
CA LYS A 64 4.67 3.63 11.06
C LYS A 64 4.18 2.18 11.20
N GLY A 65 3.65 1.60 10.13
CA GLY A 65 2.92 0.34 10.16
C GLY A 65 1.53 0.51 10.78
N ASP A 66 1.44 0.68 12.10
CA ASP A 66 0.16 0.79 12.82
C ASP A 66 -0.29 2.24 13.04
N TYR A 67 -1.23 2.69 12.21
CA TYR A 67 -1.79 4.05 12.25
C TYR A 67 -3.09 4.18 13.03
N ILE A 68 -3.69 3.06 13.44
CA ILE A 68 -4.95 3.07 14.21
C ILE A 68 -4.74 2.63 15.65
N ASP A 69 -3.53 2.21 16.02
CA ASP A 69 -3.20 1.69 17.34
C ASP A 69 -4.07 0.46 17.66
N VAL A 70 -3.84 -0.64 16.94
CA VAL A 70 -4.63 -1.88 17.00
C VAL A 70 -4.75 -2.39 18.44
N ALA A 71 -3.70 -2.24 19.24
CA ALA A 71 -3.67 -2.66 20.64
C ALA A 71 -4.70 -1.95 21.53
N SER A 72 -5.08 -0.70 21.21
CA SER A 72 -6.13 0.02 21.94
C SER A 72 -7.55 -0.35 21.52
N HIS A 73 -7.71 -1.27 20.56
CA HIS A 73 -9.01 -1.71 20.03
C HIS A 73 -9.27 -3.19 20.36
N PRO A 74 -9.96 -3.52 21.47
CA PRO A 74 -10.14 -4.90 21.93
C PRO A 74 -10.78 -5.84 20.92
N TYR A 75 -11.69 -5.34 20.07
CA TYR A 75 -12.35 -6.16 19.05
C TYR A 75 -11.36 -6.63 17.96
N LEU A 76 -10.40 -5.78 17.57
CA LEU A 76 -9.34 -6.15 16.62
C LEU A 76 -8.44 -7.23 17.23
N MET A 77 -8.02 -7.02 18.49
CA MET A 77 -7.21 -8.00 19.22
C MET A 77 -7.92 -9.36 19.33
N LYS A 78 -9.23 -9.37 19.60
CA LYS A 78 -10.02 -10.60 19.66
C LYS A 78 -10.06 -11.34 18.31
N ILE A 79 -10.17 -10.61 17.21
CA ILE A 79 -10.18 -11.18 15.85
C ILE A 79 -8.81 -11.81 15.55
N LEU A 80 -7.71 -11.11 15.84
CA LEU A 80 -6.35 -11.59 15.62
C LEU A 80 -6.04 -12.82 16.48
N GLN A 81 -6.35 -12.77 17.77
CA GLN A 81 -6.18 -13.90 18.70
C GLN A 81 -6.94 -15.14 18.25
N LYS A 82 -8.17 -14.99 17.73
CA LYS A 82 -8.97 -16.10 17.20
C LYS A 82 -8.30 -16.79 16.00
N GLN A 83 -7.54 -16.04 15.20
CA GLN A 83 -6.83 -16.57 14.04
C GLN A 83 -5.39 -17.03 14.36
N GLY A 84 -4.90 -16.72 15.56
CA GLY A 84 -3.52 -17.00 15.96
C GLY A 84 -2.50 -16.00 15.43
N ASP A 85 -2.93 -14.93 14.77
CA ASP A 85 -2.05 -13.90 14.22
C ASP A 85 -1.61 -12.94 15.33
N LYS A 86 -0.30 -12.71 15.43
CA LYS A 86 0.30 -11.89 16.52
C LYS A 86 1.06 -10.68 16.02
N GLN A 87 1.51 -10.70 14.78
CA GLN A 87 2.35 -9.65 14.21
C GLN A 87 1.53 -8.81 13.23
N VAL A 88 1.10 -7.63 13.67
CA VAL A 88 0.53 -6.62 12.77
C VAL A 88 1.68 -5.85 12.14
N VAL A 89 1.76 -5.86 10.81
CA VAL A 89 2.78 -5.12 10.05
C VAL A 89 2.23 -3.82 9.48
N PHE A 90 0.92 -3.73 9.26
CA PHE A 90 0.26 -2.51 8.85
C PHE A 90 -1.19 -2.45 9.33
N ALA A 91 -1.67 -1.27 9.73
CA ALA A 91 -3.08 -1.03 9.99
C ALA A 91 -3.47 0.43 9.73
N ASP A 92 -4.45 0.66 8.86
CA ASP A 92 -4.97 2.00 8.56
C ASP A 92 -6.41 1.99 8.05
N LYS A 93 -7.07 3.15 8.08
CA LYS A 93 -8.36 3.36 7.42
C LYS A 93 -8.15 3.69 5.94
N VAL A 94 -8.79 2.91 5.07
CA VAL A 94 -8.70 3.03 3.61
C VAL A 94 -10.09 3.18 2.97
N LEU A 95 -10.15 3.65 1.74
CA LEU A 95 -11.37 3.66 0.94
C LEU A 95 -11.43 2.41 0.06
N LYS A 96 -12.45 1.58 0.25
CA LYS A 96 -12.77 0.43 -0.61
C LYS A 96 -13.86 0.82 -1.61
N PHE A 97 -13.68 0.43 -2.87
CA PHE A 97 -14.69 0.61 -3.92
C PHE A 97 -15.49 -0.68 -4.10
N THR A 98 -16.81 -0.64 -3.93
CA THR A 98 -17.68 -1.82 -4.02
C THR A 98 -18.06 -2.17 -5.46
N GLY A 99 -18.56 -3.40 -5.67
CA GLY A 99 -19.16 -3.81 -6.95
C GLY A 99 -20.30 -2.88 -7.40
N SER A 100 -21.05 -2.30 -6.46
CA SER A 100 -22.08 -1.30 -6.76
C SER A 100 -21.56 0.12 -7.05
N GLY A 101 -20.25 0.35 -6.98
CA GLY A 101 -19.63 1.67 -7.23
C GLY A 101 -19.62 2.61 -6.02
N LYS A 102 -20.10 2.15 -4.85
CA LYS A 102 -20.03 2.95 -3.61
C LYS A 102 -18.62 2.91 -3.02
N MET A 103 -18.20 4.03 -2.46
CA MET A 103 -17.01 4.10 -1.63
C MET A 103 -17.38 3.79 -0.18
N LYS A 104 -16.64 2.88 0.45
CA LYS A 104 -16.80 2.56 1.87
C LYS A 104 -15.47 2.68 2.60
N ARG A 105 -15.48 3.34 3.76
CA ARG A 105 -14.34 3.32 4.66
C ARG A 105 -14.18 1.93 5.28
N ARG A 106 -12.97 1.41 5.27
CA ARG A 106 -12.62 0.10 5.85
C ARG A 106 -11.33 0.23 6.62
N ILE A 107 -11.16 -0.59 7.65
CA ILE A 107 -9.83 -0.83 8.21
C ILE A 107 -9.19 -1.90 7.34
N LEU A 108 -8.02 -1.58 6.79
CA LEU A 108 -7.10 -2.53 6.19
C LEU A 108 -6.04 -2.84 7.24
N LEU A 109 -6.02 -4.08 7.70
CA LEU A 109 -5.03 -4.59 8.64
C LEU A 109 -4.28 -5.73 7.96
N ILE A 110 -2.96 -5.71 8.00
CA ILE A 110 -2.08 -6.70 7.38
C ILE A 110 -1.21 -7.30 8.48
N THR A 111 -1.17 -8.63 8.52
CA THR A 111 -0.27 -9.41 9.36
C THR A 111 0.80 -10.07 8.49
N ASP A 112 1.69 -10.84 9.12
CA ASP A 112 2.64 -11.74 8.46
C ASP A 112 1.98 -12.93 7.74
N PHE A 113 0.67 -13.19 7.96
CA PHE A 113 -0.06 -14.30 7.35
C PHE A 113 -1.25 -13.89 6.48
N ALA A 114 -1.93 -12.80 6.81
CA ALA A 114 -3.22 -12.47 6.19
C ALA A 114 -3.53 -10.98 6.15
N ILE A 115 -4.39 -10.63 5.20
CA ILE A 115 -5.04 -9.32 5.08
C ILE A 115 -6.44 -9.40 5.68
N TYR A 116 -6.77 -8.42 6.51
CA TYR A 116 -8.06 -8.27 7.17
C TYR A 116 -8.73 -6.99 6.70
N ILE A 117 -10.00 -7.12 6.31
CA ILE A 117 -10.84 -6.00 5.92
C ILE A 117 -11.98 -5.92 6.91
N LEU A 118 -11.99 -4.85 7.70
CA LEU A 118 -12.99 -4.64 8.74
C LEU A 118 -13.83 -3.41 8.46
N ASP A 119 -15.05 -3.44 8.97
CA ASP A 119 -15.98 -2.32 8.91
C ASP A 119 -15.94 -1.54 10.23
N PRO A 120 -15.32 -0.34 10.25
CA PRO A 120 -15.10 0.41 11.48
C PRO A 120 -16.39 0.94 12.14
N GLU A 121 -17.52 0.87 11.45
CA GLU A 121 -18.83 1.28 12.00
C GLU A 121 -19.53 0.14 12.75
N THR A 122 -19.20 -1.11 12.42
CA THR A 122 -19.89 -2.29 12.95
C THR A 122 -18.95 -3.25 13.68
N ASP A 123 -17.67 -2.89 13.79
CA ASP A 123 -16.57 -3.71 14.32
C ASP A 123 -16.50 -5.12 13.73
N ALA A 124 -17.04 -5.28 12.52
CA ALA A 124 -17.22 -6.57 11.89
C ALA A 124 -16.09 -6.87 10.89
N LEU A 125 -15.50 -8.06 11.01
CA LEU A 125 -14.64 -8.62 9.98
C LEU A 125 -15.48 -8.90 8.72
N LYS A 126 -15.17 -8.21 7.62
CA LYS A 126 -15.86 -8.40 6.34
C LYS A 126 -15.18 -9.44 5.47
N ARG A 127 -13.84 -9.53 5.55
CA ARG A 127 -13.06 -10.51 4.78
C ARG A 127 -11.70 -10.72 5.43
N ARG A 128 -11.22 -11.95 5.42
CA ARG A 128 -9.82 -12.33 5.70
C ARG A 128 -9.28 -13.00 4.44
N ILE A 129 -8.09 -12.62 4.00
CA ILE A 129 -7.44 -13.14 2.80
C ILE A 129 -6.05 -13.62 3.21
N SER A 130 -5.73 -14.88 2.91
CA SER A 130 -4.36 -15.38 3.10
C SER A 130 -3.40 -14.63 2.20
N LEU A 131 -2.21 -14.26 2.68
CA LEU A 131 -1.18 -13.67 1.81
C LEU A 131 -0.80 -14.60 0.65
N ALA A 132 -0.84 -15.92 0.86
CA ALA A 132 -0.60 -16.91 -0.19
C ALA A 132 -1.68 -16.94 -1.30
N ALA A 133 -2.83 -16.30 -1.08
CA ALA A 133 -3.89 -16.19 -2.09
C ALA A 133 -3.75 -14.92 -2.96
N VAL A 134 -2.83 -14.02 -2.62
CA VAL A 134 -2.56 -12.81 -3.40
C VAL A 134 -1.59 -13.16 -4.52
N GLU A 135 -2.00 -12.93 -5.76
CA GLU A 135 -1.14 -13.13 -6.94
C GLU A 135 -0.38 -11.85 -7.29
N LYS A 136 -1.11 -10.74 -7.33
CA LYS A 136 -0.58 -9.49 -7.89
C LYS A 136 -1.20 -8.26 -7.26
N MET A 137 -0.43 -7.18 -7.23
CA MET A 137 -0.91 -5.83 -6.99
C MET A 137 -0.89 -5.01 -8.28
N CYS A 138 -1.99 -4.33 -8.59
CA CYS A 138 -2.08 -3.44 -9.74
C CYS A 138 -2.10 -1.97 -9.28
N LEU A 139 -1.29 -1.14 -9.91
CA LEU A 139 -1.17 0.29 -9.63
C LEU A 139 -1.10 1.09 -10.92
N SER A 140 -1.49 2.37 -10.87
CA SER A 140 -1.17 3.31 -11.95
C SER A 140 0.27 3.84 -11.81
N GLU A 141 0.83 4.30 -12.92
CA GLU A 141 2.12 4.98 -12.99
C GLU A 141 2.03 6.44 -12.50
N LEU A 142 0.81 6.96 -12.34
CA LEU A 142 0.54 8.35 -12.00
C LEU A 142 0.50 8.59 -10.48
N SER A 143 0.43 9.87 -10.10
CA SER A 143 0.39 10.31 -8.69
C SER A 143 -1.00 10.17 -8.04
N ASP A 144 -1.63 9.00 -8.17
CA ASP A 144 -2.93 8.66 -7.59
C ASP A 144 -2.80 7.87 -6.26
N ASN A 145 -3.93 7.47 -5.65
CA ASN A 145 -4.00 6.70 -4.39
C ASN A 145 -4.47 5.27 -4.54
N PHE A 146 -4.88 4.86 -5.73
CA PHE A 146 -5.51 3.60 -6.03
C PHE A 146 -4.50 2.47 -6.16
N PHE A 147 -4.91 1.32 -5.67
CA PHE A 147 -4.25 0.04 -5.87
C PHE A 147 -5.32 -1.05 -5.87
N ALA A 148 -5.09 -2.11 -6.64
CA ALA A 148 -5.88 -3.32 -6.56
C ALA A 148 -5.06 -4.50 -6.04
N ILE A 149 -5.72 -5.40 -5.32
CA ILE A 149 -5.19 -6.68 -4.87
C ILE A 149 -5.91 -7.75 -5.66
N ILE A 150 -5.15 -8.50 -6.46
CA ILE A 150 -5.64 -9.57 -7.33
C ILE A 150 -5.56 -10.90 -6.58
N ILE A 151 -6.70 -11.60 -6.51
CA ILE A 151 -6.90 -12.78 -5.66
C ILE A 151 -7.61 -13.85 -6.51
N PRO A 152 -6.88 -14.65 -7.31
CA PRO A 152 -7.48 -15.54 -8.30
C PRO A 152 -8.42 -16.60 -7.75
N THR A 153 -8.22 -17.00 -6.49
CA THR A 153 -9.08 -17.99 -5.83
C THR A 153 -10.45 -17.44 -5.45
N GLU A 154 -10.64 -16.12 -5.53
CA GLU A 154 -11.85 -15.41 -5.13
C GLU A 154 -12.04 -14.14 -5.99
N TYR A 155 -12.67 -13.09 -5.46
CA TYR A 155 -12.79 -11.78 -6.12
C TYR A 155 -11.73 -10.78 -5.64
N ASP A 156 -11.35 -9.88 -6.53
CA ASP A 156 -10.33 -8.84 -6.31
C ASP A 156 -10.85 -7.67 -5.46
N ILE A 157 -9.95 -6.77 -5.10
CA ILE A 157 -10.30 -5.59 -4.33
C ILE A 157 -9.61 -4.35 -4.88
N LEU A 158 -10.41 -3.34 -5.22
CA LEU A 158 -9.91 -1.99 -5.50
C LEU A 158 -10.03 -1.11 -4.25
N MET A 159 -8.92 -0.47 -3.87
CA MET A 159 -8.85 0.46 -2.75
C MET A 159 -8.10 1.74 -3.11
N ALA A 160 -8.26 2.78 -2.28
CA ALA A 160 -7.45 3.98 -2.30
C ALA A 160 -6.94 4.33 -0.89
N SER A 161 -5.65 4.67 -0.80
CA SER A 161 -5.00 5.14 0.44
C SER A 161 -3.87 6.11 0.15
N THR A 162 -3.70 7.12 1.01
CA THR A 162 -2.54 8.03 0.98
C THR A 162 -1.23 7.31 1.37
N ARG A 163 -1.34 6.12 1.96
CA ARG A 163 -0.23 5.23 2.31
C ARG A 163 -0.05 4.10 1.30
N LYS A 164 -0.53 4.28 0.06
CA LYS A 164 -0.42 3.29 -1.03
C LYS A 164 0.98 2.68 -1.14
N THR A 165 2.03 3.50 -1.07
CA THR A 165 3.42 3.03 -1.19
C THR A 165 3.79 2.07 -0.06
N GLU A 166 3.52 2.44 1.20
CA GLU A 166 3.78 1.60 2.38
C GLU A 166 2.98 0.29 2.32
N ILE A 167 1.70 0.35 1.94
CA ILE A 167 0.85 -0.85 1.81
C ILE A 167 1.47 -1.85 0.82
N VAL A 168 1.93 -1.37 -0.34
CA VAL A 168 2.53 -2.24 -1.36
C VAL A 168 3.85 -2.82 -0.86
N THR A 169 4.71 -1.99 -0.26
CA THR A 169 5.99 -2.45 0.30
C THR A 169 5.77 -3.52 1.37
N VAL A 170 4.88 -3.28 2.32
CA VAL A 170 4.55 -4.23 3.40
C VAL A 170 3.99 -5.53 2.83
N LEU A 171 3.11 -5.47 1.81
CA LEU A 171 2.57 -6.69 1.21
C LEU A 171 3.64 -7.50 0.49
N VAL A 172 4.51 -6.87 -0.29
CA VAL A 172 5.62 -7.54 -0.99
C VAL A 172 6.59 -8.18 0.02
N GLU A 173 6.91 -7.51 1.11
CA GLU A 173 7.79 -8.05 2.17
C GLU A 173 7.14 -9.20 2.93
N ALA A 174 5.86 -9.06 3.30
CA ALA A 174 5.13 -10.09 4.02
C ALA A 174 4.92 -11.34 3.16
N THR A 175 4.69 -11.20 1.85
CA THR A 175 4.49 -12.36 0.96
C THR A 175 5.79 -13.11 0.68
N LYS A 176 6.92 -12.39 0.53
CA LYS A 176 8.27 -13.01 0.44
C LYS A 176 8.53 -13.95 1.62
N SER A 177 8.11 -13.53 2.81
CA SER A 177 8.22 -14.34 4.04
C SER A 177 7.25 -15.54 4.06
N ALA A 178 6.12 -15.44 3.36
CA ALA A 178 5.07 -16.44 3.27
C ALA A 178 5.23 -17.42 2.08
N SER A 179 6.44 -17.57 1.52
CA SER A 179 6.81 -18.49 0.42
C SER A 179 6.21 -18.22 -0.96
N GLY A 180 5.60 -17.05 -1.18
CA GLY A 180 5.08 -16.61 -2.48
C GLY A 180 5.62 -15.24 -2.91
N GLU A 181 5.91 -15.07 -4.20
CA GLU A 181 6.23 -13.77 -4.77
C GLU A 181 4.95 -13.10 -5.29
N VAL A 182 4.62 -11.93 -4.75
CA VAL A 182 3.53 -11.10 -5.28
C VAL A 182 4.09 -10.19 -6.38
N GLU A 183 3.51 -10.28 -7.57
CA GLU A 183 3.85 -9.38 -8.66
C GLU A 183 3.32 -7.96 -8.37
N VAL A 184 4.08 -6.93 -8.74
CA VAL A 184 3.62 -5.54 -8.71
C VAL A 184 3.57 -5.01 -10.14
N ALA A 185 2.36 -4.88 -10.68
CA ALA A 185 2.13 -4.40 -12.04
C ALA A 185 1.74 -2.92 -12.06
N PHE A 186 2.33 -2.20 -13.00
CA PHE A 186 2.02 -0.80 -13.29
C PHE A 186 1.30 -0.69 -14.63
N SER A 187 0.13 -0.07 -14.62
CA SER A 187 -0.61 0.28 -15.83
C SER A 187 -1.62 1.38 -15.51
N ASN A 188 -1.74 2.35 -16.42
CA ASN A 188 -2.77 3.39 -16.33
C ASN A 188 -4.17 2.87 -16.73
N SER A 189 -4.29 1.61 -17.11
CA SER A 189 -5.56 0.88 -17.11
C SER A 189 -5.40 -0.57 -16.71
N PHE A 190 -6.23 -1.07 -15.81
CA PHE A 190 -6.27 -2.48 -15.46
C PHE A 190 -7.66 -2.96 -15.06
N GLU A 191 -7.88 -4.25 -15.28
CA GLU A 191 -9.10 -4.95 -14.89
C GLU A 191 -8.97 -5.54 -13.48
N TYR A 192 -10.11 -5.69 -12.82
CA TYR A 192 -10.24 -6.42 -11.57
C TYR A 192 -11.64 -7.04 -11.46
N GLN A 193 -11.71 -8.23 -10.86
CA GLN A 193 -12.96 -8.95 -10.60
C GLN A 193 -13.61 -8.44 -9.31
N ALA A 194 -14.57 -7.53 -9.41
CA ALA A 194 -15.25 -6.94 -8.24
C ALA A 194 -16.18 -7.92 -7.51
N SER A 195 -16.64 -8.97 -8.19
CA SER A 195 -17.34 -10.14 -7.67
C SER A 195 -17.29 -11.27 -8.70
N ALA A 196 -17.75 -12.48 -8.36
CA ALA A 196 -17.74 -13.63 -9.27
C ALA A 196 -18.27 -13.34 -10.69
N GLU A 197 -19.32 -12.53 -10.81
CA GLU A 197 -19.98 -12.20 -12.08
C GLU A 197 -19.73 -10.75 -12.57
N LEU A 198 -18.79 -10.03 -11.96
CA LEU A 198 -18.58 -8.62 -12.26
C LEU A 198 -17.11 -8.27 -12.40
N THR A 199 -16.69 -8.07 -13.64
CA THR A 199 -15.39 -7.48 -13.97
C THR A 199 -15.55 -5.97 -14.18
N LYS A 200 -14.57 -5.23 -13.67
CA LYS A 200 -14.48 -3.78 -13.85
C LYS A 200 -13.10 -3.41 -14.35
N GLU A 201 -13.03 -2.29 -15.05
CA GLU A 201 -11.79 -1.67 -15.48
C GLU A 201 -11.63 -0.35 -14.76
N VAL A 202 -10.43 -0.07 -14.25
CA VAL A 202 -10.08 1.26 -13.74
C VAL A 202 -9.07 1.90 -14.67
N GLN A 203 -9.33 3.15 -15.05
CA GLN A 203 -8.52 3.95 -15.97
C GLN A 203 -8.06 5.22 -15.29
N PHE A 204 -6.79 5.56 -15.50
CA PHE A 204 -6.12 6.73 -14.96
C PHE A 204 -5.63 7.62 -16.10
N GLU A 205 -5.93 8.91 -16.00
CA GLU A 205 -5.57 9.92 -16.98
C GLU A 205 -4.98 11.13 -16.26
N GLU A 206 -3.80 11.57 -16.68
CA GLU A 206 -3.23 12.82 -16.19
C GLU A 206 -4.04 13.99 -16.76
N VAL A 207 -4.47 14.89 -15.88
CA VAL A 207 -5.24 16.09 -16.23
C VAL A 207 -4.65 17.29 -15.53
N GLU A 208 -5.00 18.50 -15.96
CA GLU A 208 -4.58 19.71 -15.27
C GLU A 208 -4.95 19.65 -13.78
N GLY A 209 -3.94 19.74 -12.91
CA GLY A 209 -4.11 19.72 -11.46
C GLY A 209 -4.22 18.32 -10.82
N GLY A 210 -4.06 17.21 -11.55
CA GLY A 210 -3.97 15.89 -10.91
C GLY A 210 -4.25 14.69 -11.82
N VAL A 211 -4.84 13.65 -11.22
CA VAL A 211 -5.17 12.40 -11.92
C VAL A 211 -6.68 12.21 -11.92
N LYS A 212 -7.26 12.06 -13.10
CA LYS A 212 -8.65 11.66 -13.30
C LYS A 212 -8.74 10.15 -13.28
N THR A 213 -9.67 9.62 -12.49
CA THR A 213 -9.91 8.17 -12.38
C THR A 213 -11.31 7.82 -12.85
N ARG A 214 -11.44 6.83 -13.74
CA ARG A 214 -12.72 6.27 -14.20
C ARG A 214 -12.77 4.79 -13.81
N ILE A 215 -13.91 4.35 -13.26
CA ILE A 215 -14.17 2.94 -12.97
C ILE A 215 -15.35 2.51 -13.83
N LEU A 216 -15.09 1.64 -14.79
CA LEU A 216 -16.04 1.18 -15.80
C LEU A 216 -16.46 -0.26 -15.51
N ARG A 217 -17.69 -0.60 -15.84
CA ARG A 217 -18.16 -1.99 -15.87
C ARG A 217 -17.84 -2.57 -17.25
N LYS A 218 -17.24 -3.76 -17.29
CA LYS A 218 -17.11 -4.54 -18.52
C LYS A 218 -18.30 -5.49 -18.69
#